data_AF-A0ABD4YF75-F1
#
_entry.id   AF-A0ABD4YF75-F1
#
_cell.length_a   1.000
_cell.length_b   1.000
_cell.length_c   1.000
_cell.angle_alpha   90.00
_cell.angle_beta   90.00
_cell.angle_gamma   90.00
#
_symmetry.space_group_name_H-M   'P 1'
#
loop_
_entity.id
_entity.type
_entity.pdbx_description
1 polymer ?
#
loop_
_entity_poly.entity_id
_entity_poly.type
_entity_poly.pdbx_seq_one_letter_code
_entity_poly.pdbx_strand_id
1 'polypeptide(L)'
;MKQLENMAVDRSTNGIRKNSIAMKFAVLAMACSIQSSFSSETTTNKPIELINQAESQNSKCRGGPGDDPYTAVACYERGRIMREIRKHGWCWGPESAYGYQKKWITCSSDKSEGLSIYPRDSKLDPSWRKFSSTIYIMNPENYDTPALSASLRDGKIHINFMDPKSPLCAKGESSRLSESGPYKINDIYVKFQSMCLNGIRLLGPSTAQGKAFMLKALETDGIKAELDSQPPIIFFKTDFESVKRELRKTESAL
;
A
#
# COMPACT_ATOMS: atom_id res chain seq x y z
N MET A 1 5.90 -67.73 -17.90
CA MET A 1 5.97 -68.04 -19.34
C MET A 1 5.98 -66.71 -20.09
N LYS A 2 7.17 -66.28 -20.54
CA LYS A 2 7.59 -66.13 -21.97
C LYS A 2 6.99 -64.86 -22.60
N GLN A 3 7.69 -63.94 -23.28
CA GLN A 3 9.07 -63.69 -23.73
C GLN A 3 9.09 -62.16 -24.05
N LEU A 4 10.09 -61.33 -23.72
CA LEU A 4 11.45 -61.18 -24.27
C LEU A 4 11.55 -60.96 -25.79
N GLU A 5 12.45 -60.04 -26.16
CA GLU A 5 13.13 -59.81 -27.45
C GLU A 5 12.56 -58.69 -28.35
N ASN A 6 13.34 -57.82 -29.02
CA ASN A 6 14.74 -57.37 -28.93
C ASN A 6 15.00 -56.39 -30.10
N MET A 7 16.12 -55.65 -30.01
CA MET A 7 16.96 -55.11 -31.10
C MET A 7 16.48 -53.82 -31.81
N ALA A 8 17.14 -52.66 -31.61
CA ALA A 8 18.51 -52.26 -32.01
C ALA A 8 18.68 -52.08 -33.53
N VAL A 9 19.23 -50.94 -33.95
CA VAL A 9 20.47 -50.86 -34.76
C VAL A 9 20.86 -49.39 -35.00
N ASP A 10 22.14 -49.19 -34.81
CA ASP A 10 23.00 -48.01 -34.87
C ASP A 10 23.47 -47.71 -36.31
N ARG A 11 23.85 -46.45 -36.60
CA ARG A 11 24.84 -46.07 -37.64
C ARG A 11 25.10 -44.55 -37.58
N SER A 12 26.24 -44.10 -37.07
CA SER A 12 27.59 -44.07 -37.67
C SER A 12 27.88 -42.79 -38.49
N THR A 13 28.60 -41.88 -37.83
CA THR A 13 29.89 -41.25 -38.22
C THR A 13 30.13 -40.57 -39.58
N ASN A 14 30.85 -39.45 -39.48
CA ASN A 14 31.86 -38.84 -40.37
C ASN A 14 31.44 -37.44 -40.87
N GLY A 15 32.29 -36.41 -40.88
CA GLY A 15 33.72 -36.35 -40.63
C GLY A 15 34.24 -34.91 -40.75
N ILE A 16 35.46 -34.77 -40.25
CA ILE A 16 36.34 -33.61 -40.11
C ILE A 16 36.64 -32.89 -41.44
N ARG A 17 36.80 -31.56 -41.40
CA ARG A 17 37.99 -30.86 -41.97
C ARG A 17 38.11 -29.41 -41.48
N LYS A 18 39.21 -29.17 -40.76
CA LYS A 18 39.83 -27.85 -40.55
C LYS A 18 40.49 -27.42 -41.86
N ASN A 19 40.49 -26.12 -42.17
CA ASN A 19 41.56 -25.48 -42.93
C ASN A 19 41.69 -24.01 -42.52
N SER A 20 42.90 -23.65 -42.10
CA SER A 20 43.37 -22.28 -41.87
C SER A 20 43.55 -21.53 -43.19
N ILE A 21 43.12 -20.27 -43.23
CA ILE A 21 43.79 -19.23 -44.05
C ILE A 21 43.83 -17.96 -43.20
N ALA A 22 45.04 -17.51 -42.89
CA ALA A 22 45.31 -16.20 -42.35
C ALA A 22 45.49 -15.22 -43.52
N MET A 23 44.84 -14.05 -43.50
CA MET A 23 45.45 -12.84 -44.06
C MET A 23 44.81 -11.56 -43.52
N LYS A 24 45.70 -10.62 -43.26
CA LYS A 24 45.52 -9.32 -42.60
C LYS A 24 44.78 -8.33 -43.49
N PHE A 25 43.88 -7.53 -42.91
CA PHE A 25 43.63 -6.17 -43.36
C PHE A 25 43.66 -5.24 -42.14
N ALA A 26 44.65 -4.36 -42.15
CA ALA A 26 44.73 -3.19 -41.30
C ALA A 26 44.05 -2.00 -42.03
N VAL A 27 43.77 -0.94 -41.26
CA VAL A 27 43.33 0.41 -41.69
C VAL A 27 41.79 0.47 -41.87
N LEU A 28 41.00 1.31 -41.19
CA LEU A 28 41.15 2.73 -40.86
C LEU A 28 40.31 3.06 -39.60
N ALA A 29 40.85 3.91 -38.72
CA ALA A 29 40.12 4.46 -37.58
C ALA A 29 39.04 5.45 -38.05
N MET A 30 37.79 5.24 -37.64
CA MET A 30 36.77 6.28 -37.62
C MET A 30 36.01 6.19 -36.30
N ALA A 31 36.55 6.87 -35.29
CA ALA A 31 35.85 7.18 -34.05
C ALA A 31 34.73 8.18 -34.38
N CYS A 32 33.61 7.68 -34.92
CA CYS A 32 32.37 8.45 -34.92
C CYS A 32 31.87 8.46 -33.48
N SER A 33 32.20 9.54 -32.78
CA SER A 33 31.63 9.84 -31.48
C SER A 33 30.14 10.08 -31.70
N ILE A 34 29.34 9.01 -31.61
CA ILE A 34 27.90 9.12 -31.46
C ILE A 34 27.70 9.75 -30.08
N GLN A 35 27.63 11.07 -30.06
CA GLN A 35 27.02 11.80 -28.97
C GLN A 35 25.58 11.30 -28.92
N SER A 36 25.32 10.31 -28.09
CA SER A 36 23.99 10.01 -27.61
C SER A 36 23.50 11.28 -26.92
N SER A 37 22.78 12.11 -27.68
CA SER A 37 21.89 13.10 -27.11
C SER A 37 20.90 12.32 -26.25
N PHE A 38 21.20 12.23 -24.95
CA PHE A 38 20.20 11.92 -23.95
C PHE A 38 19.20 13.07 -23.99
N SER A 39 18.21 12.98 -24.88
CA SER A 39 16.96 13.68 -24.69
C SER A 39 16.38 13.18 -23.37
N SER A 40 16.56 13.97 -22.32
CA SER A 40 15.81 13.86 -21.08
C SER A 40 14.38 14.32 -21.39
N GLU A 41 13.64 13.50 -22.12
CA GLU A 41 12.23 13.71 -22.37
C GLU A 41 11.40 12.97 -21.32
N THR A 42 10.46 13.71 -20.72
CA THR A 42 9.34 13.27 -19.87
C THR A 42 9.60 12.95 -18.39
N THR A 43 10.02 13.94 -17.60
CA THR A 43 9.86 13.91 -16.12
C THR A 43 9.24 15.17 -15.50
N THR A 44 8.88 16.17 -16.30
CA THR A 44 8.49 17.49 -15.78
C THR A 44 7.03 17.61 -15.32
N ASN A 45 6.10 16.79 -15.81
CA ASN A 45 4.67 16.93 -15.48
C ASN A 45 4.17 16.06 -14.32
N LYS A 46 4.91 15.00 -13.97
CA LYS A 46 4.49 14.04 -12.93
C LYS A 46 4.28 14.67 -11.54
N PRO A 47 5.13 15.61 -11.07
CA PRO A 47 4.91 16.27 -9.78
C PRO A 47 3.63 17.12 -9.75
N ILE A 48 3.31 17.82 -10.84
CA ILE A 48 2.12 18.68 -10.94
C ILE A 48 0.85 17.83 -10.88
N GLU A 49 0.81 16.70 -11.59
CA GLU A 49 -0.34 15.79 -11.54
C GLU A 49 -0.57 15.24 -10.13
N LEU A 50 0.49 14.78 -9.47
CA LEU A 50 0.41 14.29 -8.09
C LEU A 50 -0.06 15.39 -7.12
N ILE A 51 0.45 16.62 -7.27
CA ILE A 51 0.01 17.78 -6.47
C ILE A 51 -1.50 18.01 -6.64
N ASN A 52 -2.00 18.03 -7.88
CA ASN A 52 -3.43 18.20 -8.15
C ASN A 52 -4.27 17.07 -7.54
N GLN A 53 -3.79 15.83 -7.59
CA GLN A 53 -4.45 14.69 -6.93
C GLN A 53 -4.46 14.86 -5.40
N ALA A 54 -3.34 15.31 -4.80
CA ALA A 54 -3.28 15.56 -3.36
C ALA A 54 -4.25 16.65 -2.91
N GLU A 55 -4.37 17.75 -3.67
CA GLU A 55 -5.34 18.81 -3.39
C GLU A 55 -6.79 18.33 -3.51
N SER A 56 -7.09 17.55 -4.55
CA SER A 56 -8.43 16.93 -4.71
C SER A 56 -8.79 16.05 -3.52
N GLN A 57 -7.87 15.18 -3.09
CA GLN A 57 -8.08 14.33 -1.92
C GLN A 57 -8.10 15.12 -0.60
N ASN A 58 -7.36 16.23 -0.52
CA ASN A 58 -7.39 17.13 0.63
C ASN A 58 -8.75 17.78 0.82
N SER A 59 -9.37 18.28 -0.26
CA SER A 59 -10.72 18.85 -0.22
C SER A 59 -11.75 17.83 0.27
N LYS A 60 -11.68 16.59 -0.23
CA LYS A 60 -12.55 15.49 0.24
C LYS A 60 -12.29 15.10 1.69
N CYS A 61 -11.01 15.05 2.09
CA CYS A 61 -10.60 14.71 3.45
C CYS A 61 -11.03 15.75 4.49
N ARG A 62 -10.86 17.05 4.19
CA ARG A 62 -11.15 18.13 5.14
C ARG A 62 -12.58 18.64 5.07
N GLY A 63 -13.24 18.45 3.92
CA GLY A 63 -14.62 18.87 3.69
C GLY A 63 -15.67 17.77 3.85
N GLY A 64 -15.26 16.50 4.01
CA GLY A 64 -16.17 15.37 4.15
C GLY A 64 -16.66 15.13 5.59
N PRO A 65 -17.80 14.44 5.81
CA PRO A 65 -18.28 14.07 7.13
C PRO A 65 -17.32 13.13 7.86
N GLY A 66 -17.13 13.30 9.18
CA GLY A 66 -16.14 12.54 9.95
C GLY A 66 -16.49 11.07 10.19
N ASP A 67 -17.76 10.71 10.08
CA ASP A 67 -18.31 9.36 10.19
C ASP A 67 -18.47 8.65 8.83
N ASP A 68 -18.22 9.38 7.74
CA ASP A 68 -18.31 8.87 6.39
C ASP A 68 -17.01 8.09 6.02
N PRO A 69 -17.10 6.79 5.68
CA PRO A 69 -15.95 6.03 5.22
C PRO A 69 -15.28 6.64 3.96
N TYR A 70 -16.01 7.37 3.12
CA TYR A 70 -15.46 8.05 1.94
C TYR A 70 -14.49 9.17 2.34
N THR A 71 -14.82 9.97 3.36
CA THR A 71 -13.92 10.98 3.94
C THR A 71 -12.66 10.33 4.47
N ALA A 72 -12.84 9.18 5.13
CA ALA A 72 -11.72 8.42 5.62
C ALA A 72 -10.81 8.04 4.46
N VAL A 73 -11.27 7.34 3.43
CA VAL A 73 -10.39 6.97 2.30
C VAL A 73 -9.72 8.17 1.63
N ALA A 74 -10.42 9.30 1.47
CA ALA A 74 -9.81 10.50 0.92
C ALA A 74 -8.61 11.00 1.73
N CYS A 75 -8.70 11.00 3.06
CA CYS A 75 -7.58 11.36 3.92
C CYS A 75 -6.37 10.42 3.76
N TYR A 76 -6.60 9.17 3.37
CA TYR A 76 -5.59 8.12 3.29
C TYR A 76 -4.83 8.29 1.99
N GLU A 77 -5.59 8.43 0.89
CA GLU A 77 -5.06 8.73 -0.42
C GLU A 77 -4.29 10.05 -0.43
N ARG A 78 -4.82 11.11 0.22
CA ARG A 78 -4.07 12.36 0.41
C ARG A 78 -2.71 12.07 1.05
N GLY A 79 -2.68 11.36 2.17
CA GLY A 79 -1.43 11.01 2.84
C GLY A 79 -0.47 10.24 1.93
N ARG A 80 -0.97 9.25 1.18
CA ARG A 80 -0.22 8.45 0.19
C ARG A 80 0.43 9.32 -0.87
N ILE A 81 -0.37 10.16 -1.51
CA ILE A 81 0.09 11.04 -2.59
C ILE A 81 1.09 12.08 -2.06
N MET A 82 0.86 12.66 -0.88
CA MET A 82 1.78 13.62 -0.26
C MET A 82 3.20 13.05 -0.05
N ARG A 83 3.33 11.78 0.34
CA ARG A 83 4.65 11.13 0.44
C ARG A 83 5.28 10.84 -0.91
N GLU A 84 4.47 10.45 -1.89
CA GLU A 84 4.97 10.26 -3.25
C GLU A 84 5.48 11.59 -3.83
N ILE A 85 4.74 12.70 -3.67
CA ILE A 85 5.19 14.05 -4.03
C ILE A 85 6.54 14.38 -3.38
N ARG A 86 6.72 14.01 -2.09
CA ARG A 86 7.99 14.21 -1.39
C ARG A 86 9.16 13.43 -1.99
N LYS A 87 8.94 12.20 -2.49
CA LYS A 87 9.98 11.45 -3.22
C LYS A 87 10.40 12.15 -4.52
N HIS A 88 9.50 12.93 -5.12
CA HIS A 88 9.80 13.79 -6.28
C HIS A 88 10.36 15.17 -5.87
N GLY A 89 10.77 15.36 -4.62
CA GLY A 89 11.45 16.56 -4.16
C GLY A 89 10.53 17.76 -3.86
N TRP A 90 9.23 17.52 -3.67
CA TRP A 90 8.25 18.57 -3.35
C TRP A 90 7.67 18.41 -1.94
N CYS A 91 7.57 19.52 -1.21
CA CYS A 91 7.18 19.57 0.18
C CYS A 91 6.03 20.56 0.39
N TRP A 92 5.13 20.26 1.33
CA TRP A 92 4.02 21.16 1.68
C TRP A 92 4.46 22.19 2.72
N GLY A 93 5.04 23.30 2.23
CA GLY A 93 5.57 24.41 3.01
C GLY A 93 6.68 24.02 4.01
N PRO A 94 7.30 25.01 4.68
CA PRO A 94 8.21 24.73 5.78
C PRO A 94 7.43 24.17 6.99
N GLU A 95 8.12 23.41 7.83
CA GLU A 95 7.50 22.76 9.00
C GLU A 95 6.93 23.78 9.99
N SER A 96 7.62 24.92 10.17
CA SER A 96 7.25 26.03 11.05
C SER A 96 6.07 26.87 10.57
N ALA A 97 5.62 26.74 9.33
CA ALA A 97 4.48 27.51 8.83
C ALA A 97 3.15 26.96 9.35
N TYR A 98 2.20 27.84 9.65
CA TYR A 98 0.83 27.43 9.93
C TYR A 98 0.16 26.83 8.69
N GLY A 99 -0.79 25.91 8.89
CA GLY A 99 -1.39 25.15 7.80
C GLY A 99 -1.96 25.98 6.65
N TYR A 100 -2.52 27.16 6.93
CA TYR A 100 -3.08 28.08 5.92
C TYR A 100 -2.01 28.89 5.15
N GLN A 101 -0.78 28.91 5.63
CA GLN A 101 0.36 29.60 5.00
C GLN A 101 1.22 28.65 4.15
N LYS A 102 1.01 27.34 4.30
CA LYS A 102 1.76 26.33 3.56
C LYS A 102 1.34 26.36 2.10
N LYS A 103 2.34 26.17 1.24
CA LYS A 103 2.24 26.06 -0.21
C LYS A 103 3.22 25.00 -0.69
N TRP A 104 2.98 24.42 -1.85
CA TRP A 104 3.96 23.51 -2.46
C TRP A 104 5.26 24.26 -2.75
N ILE A 105 6.36 23.74 -2.20
CA ILE A 105 7.72 24.24 -2.42
C ILE A 105 8.61 23.06 -2.79
N THR A 106 9.75 23.31 -3.41
CA THR A 106 10.80 22.29 -3.48
C THR A 106 11.29 22.00 -2.06
N CYS A 107 11.51 20.73 -1.75
CA CYS A 107 12.08 20.34 -0.48
C CYS A 107 13.50 20.92 -0.39
N SER A 108 13.80 21.69 0.65
CA SER A 108 15.17 22.10 0.93
C SER A 108 16.03 20.86 1.21
N SER A 109 17.26 20.85 0.69
CA SER A 109 18.23 19.75 0.80
C SER A 109 18.76 19.49 2.21
N ASP A 110 18.28 20.22 3.21
CA ASP A 110 18.54 19.90 4.59
C ASP A 110 17.87 18.56 4.89
N LYS A 111 18.73 17.58 5.18
CA LYS A 111 18.38 16.24 5.65
C LYS A 111 17.48 16.37 6.88
N SER A 112 16.19 16.54 6.65
CA SER A 112 15.19 16.15 7.63
C SER A 112 15.18 14.63 7.60
N GLU A 113 16.07 14.05 8.39
CA GLU A 113 15.88 12.71 8.94
C GLU A 113 14.40 12.56 9.31
N GLY A 114 13.80 11.46 8.85
CA GLY A 114 12.36 11.24 8.80
C GLY A 114 11.64 11.43 10.13
N LEU A 115 11.34 12.67 10.47
CA LEU A 115 10.51 13.03 11.60
C LEU A 115 9.05 12.94 11.15
N SER A 116 8.44 11.86 11.64
CA SER A 116 7.01 11.62 11.72
C SER A 116 6.18 12.91 11.79
N ILE A 117 5.30 13.10 10.81
CA ILE A 117 4.34 14.22 10.68
C ILE A 117 3.23 14.18 11.76
N TYR A 118 3.37 13.36 12.79
CA TYR A 118 2.40 13.20 13.86
C TYR A 118 3.03 13.66 15.19
N PRO A 119 2.31 14.48 15.98
CA PRO A 119 2.82 14.98 17.26
C PRO A 119 3.35 13.83 18.11
N ARG A 120 4.58 13.96 18.59
CA ARG A 120 5.29 12.96 19.40
C ARG A 120 4.70 12.78 20.81
N ASP A 121 3.58 13.45 21.11
CA ASP A 121 2.84 13.40 22.37
C ASP A 121 1.75 12.32 22.40
N SER A 122 1.54 11.57 21.31
CA SER A 122 0.55 10.49 21.34
C SER A 122 1.05 9.35 22.21
N LYS A 123 0.36 9.08 23.33
CA LYS A 123 0.48 7.84 24.14
C LYS A 123 0.03 6.57 23.39
N LEU A 124 0.01 6.64 22.05
CA LEU A 124 -0.40 5.55 21.17
C LEU A 124 0.82 4.69 20.87
N ASP A 125 0.59 3.39 20.74
CA ASP A 125 1.56 2.48 20.14
C ASP A 125 2.01 3.03 18.77
N PRO A 126 3.33 3.06 18.47
CA PRO A 126 3.87 3.64 17.24
C PRO A 126 3.39 2.93 15.95
N SER A 127 2.87 1.71 16.05
CA SER A 127 2.25 0.99 14.93
C SER A 127 0.90 1.57 14.51
N TRP A 128 0.21 2.29 15.41
CA TRP A 128 -1.07 2.93 15.15
C TRP A 128 -0.92 4.42 14.86
N ARG A 129 -1.67 4.89 13.86
CA ARG A 129 -1.71 6.29 13.50
C ARG A 129 -3.14 6.79 13.55
N LYS A 130 -3.36 7.89 14.29
CA LYS A 130 -4.63 8.59 14.26
C LYS A 130 -4.87 9.11 12.85
N PHE A 131 -6.05 8.80 12.34
CA PHE A 131 -6.38 9.07 10.96
C PHE A 131 -7.49 10.10 10.82
N SER A 132 -8.56 9.94 11.59
CA SER A 132 -9.57 10.97 11.86
C SER A 132 -9.81 11.06 13.38
N SER A 133 -10.84 11.80 13.82
CA SER A 133 -11.28 11.73 15.21
C SER A 133 -11.70 10.31 15.60
N THR A 134 -12.41 9.62 14.71
CA THR A 134 -13.06 8.33 14.97
C THR A 134 -12.36 7.14 14.36
N ILE A 135 -11.22 7.32 13.67
CA ILE A 135 -10.53 6.26 12.93
C ILE A 135 -9.04 6.29 13.23
N TYR A 136 -8.49 5.10 13.49
CA TYR A 136 -7.06 4.82 13.62
C TYR A 136 -6.67 3.76 12.60
N ILE A 137 -5.48 3.88 12.04
CA ILE A 137 -4.95 2.93 11.04
C ILE A 137 -3.64 2.36 11.56
N MET A 138 -3.54 1.03 11.59
CA MET A 138 -2.29 0.31 11.75
C MET A 138 -1.76 -0.04 10.35
N ASN A 139 -0.60 0.50 10.02
CA ASN A 139 0.06 0.23 8.75
C ASN A 139 1.39 -0.50 9.01
N PRO A 140 1.63 -1.66 8.37
CA PRO A 140 2.82 -2.45 8.63
C PRO A 140 4.13 -1.85 8.11
N GLU A 141 4.14 -0.82 7.24
CA GLU A 141 5.31 0.03 6.89
C GLU A 141 5.11 0.83 5.59
N ASN A 142 4.16 0.44 4.71
CA ASN A 142 3.93 1.02 3.39
C ASN A 142 2.42 1.26 3.10
N TYR A 143 2.07 2.34 2.39
CA TYR A 143 0.68 2.68 2.08
C TYR A 143 0.07 1.83 0.97
N ASP A 144 0.89 1.03 0.33
CA ASP A 144 0.50 0.11 -0.71
C ASP A 144 0.22 -1.30 -0.17
N THR A 145 0.41 -1.53 1.12
CA THR A 145 0.11 -2.82 1.76
C THR A 145 -1.24 -2.75 2.47
N PRO A 146 -1.93 -3.88 2.61
CA PRO A 146 -3.12 -3.96 3.43
C PRO A 146 -2.88 -3.43 4.84
N ALA A 147 -3.81 -2.62 5.33
CA ALA A 147 -3.77 -2.00 6.65
C ALA A 147 -4.96 -2.45 7.48
N LEU A 148 -4.83 -2.38 8.81
CA LEU A 148 -5.96 -2.51 9.72
C LEU A 148 -6.46 -1.13 10.08
N SER A 149 -7.77 -0.99 10.16
CA SER A 149 -8.43 0.20 10.68
C SER A 149 -9.27 -0.16 11.89
N ALA A 150 -9.23 0.70 12.90
CA ALA A 150 -10.12 0.65 14.05
C ALA A 150 -10.94 1.94 14.06
N SER A 151 -12.26 1.81 14.10
CA SER A 151 -13.16 2.97 14.13
C SER A 151 -14.24 2.84 15.20
N LEU A 152 -14.71 3.97 15.72
CA LEU A 152 -15.85 4.00 16.64
C LEU A 152 -17.12 4.41 15.87
N ARG A 153 -18.14 3.55 15.92
CA ARG A 153 -19.47 3.83 15.35
C ARG A 153 -20.53 3.20 16.24
N ASP A 154 -21.53 3.98 16.63
CA ASP A 154 -22.63 3.58 17.51
C ASP A 154 -22.14 2.98 18.84
N GLY A 155 -21.13 3.62 19.46
CA GLY A 155 -20.50 3.18 20.71
C GLY A 155 -19.71 1.85 20.60
N LYS A 156 -19.53 1.33 19.38
CA LYS A 156 -18.85 0.06 19.13
C LYS A 156 -17.60 0.29 18.28
N ILE A 157 -16.54 -0.43 18.65
CA ILE A 157 -15.30 -0.42 17.88
C ILE A 157 -15.42 -1.44 16.75
N HIS A 158 -15.18 -1.00 15.52
CA HIS A 158 -15.19 -1.83 14.32
C HIS A 158 -13.77 -1.97 13.80
N ILE A 159 -13.37 -3.20 13.50
CA ILE A 159 -12.07 -3.53 12.91
C ILE A 159 -12.30 -3.91 11.45
N ASN A 160 -11.62 -3.24 10.54
CA ASN A 160 -11.71 -3.51 9.11
C ASN A 160 -10.31 -3.57 8.48
N PHE A 161 -10.13 -4.42 7.47
CA PHE A 161 -8.98 -4.32 6.58
C PHE A 161 -9.22 -3.28 5.50
N MET A 162 -8.14 -2.59 5.11
CA MET A 162 -8.08 -1.70 3.97
C MET A 162 -7.02 -2.27 3.03
N ASP A 163 -7.42 -2.73 1.85
CA ASP A 163 -6.52 -3.27 0.84
C ASP A 163 -6.46 -2.33 -0.39
N PRO A 164 -5.44 -1.46 -0.47
CA PRO A 164 -5.29 -0.49 -1.55
C PRO A 164 -4.81 -1.11 -2.87
N LYS A 165 -4.43 -2.40 -2.89
CA LYS A 165 -3.94 -3.11 -4.09
C LYS A 165 -4.77 -4.33 -4.43
N SER A 166 -5.96 -4.46 -3.84
CA SER A 166 -6.88 -5.54 -4.16
C SER A 166 -7.17 -5.58 -5.66
N PRO A 167 -6.97 -6.72 -6.35
CA PRO A 167 -7.33 -6.86 -7.77
C PRO A 167 -8.86 -6.80 -7.97
N LEU A 168 -9.64 -6.93 -6.89
CA LEU A 168 -11.10 -6.86 -6.93
C LEU A 168 -11.66 -5.42 -6.93
N CYS A 169 -10.81 -4.39 -6.84
CA CYS A 169 -11.23 -3.01 -6.94
C CYS A 169 -10.41 -2.27 -8.01
N ALA A 170 -11.07 -1.86 -9.09
CA ALA A 170 -10.42 -1.08 -10.13
C ALA A 170 -10.10 0.35 -9.63
N LYS A 171 -9.07 0.98 -10.20
CA LYS A 171 -8.68 2.36 -9.83
C LYS A 171 -9.86 3.31 -10.02
N GLY A 172 -10.24 4.03 -8.96
CA GLY A 172 -11.37 4.97 -8.98
C GLY A 172 -12.74 4.32 -8.78
N GLU A 173 -12.83 2.98 -8.74
CA GLU A 173 -14.08 2.27 -8.53
C GLU A 173 -14.64 2.51 -7.13
N SER A 174 -15.95 2.77 -7.05
CA SER A 174 -16.69 2.70 -5.81
C SER A 174 -17.88 1.76 -6.00
N SER A 175 -18.07 0.84 -5.07
CA SER A 175 -19.14 -0.16 -5.15
C SER A 175 -19.96 -0.20 -3.87
N ARG A 176 -21.15 -0.81 -3.95
CA ARG A 176 -21.97 -1.07 -2.76
C ARG A 176 -21.36 -2.21 -1.95
N LEU A 177 -21.78 -2.29 -0.70
CA LEU A 177 -21.47 -3.41 0.18
C LEU A 177 -21.93 -4.73 -0.44
N SER A 178 -21.03 -5.70 -0.53
CA SER A 178 -21.29 -7.06 -1.02
C SER A 178 -20.66 -8.09 -0.09
N GLU A 179 -21.15 -9.33 -0.12
CA GLU A 179 -20.50 -10.41 0.63
C GLU A 179 -19.11 -10.72 0.08
N SER A 180 -18.20 -11.13 0.96
CA SER A 180 -16.82 -11.42 0.60
C SER A 180 -16.22 -12.49 1.52
N GLY A 181 -15.35 -13.35 0.98
CA GLY A 181 -14.79 -14.48 1.72
C GLY A 181 -15.77 -15.66 1.83
N PRO A 182 -15.60 -16.55 2.83
CA PRO A 182 -14.88 -16.34 4.09
C PRO A 182 -13.36 -16.28 3.95
N TYR A 183 -12.72 -15.51 4.84
CA TYR A 183 -11.26 -15.39 4.93
C TYR A 183 -10.75 -16.06 6.19
N LYS A 184 -9.54 -16.62 6.13
CA LYS A 184 -8.93 -17.33 7.24
C LYS A 184 -8.11 -16.33 8.08
N ILE A 185 -8.53 -16.14 9.32
CA ILE A 185 -7.93 -15.24 10.30
C ILE A 185 -7.51 -16.06 11.52
N ASN A 186 -6.23 -16.10 11.86
CA ASN A 186 -5.68 -16.95 12.95
C ASN A 186 -6.25 -18.38 12.91
N ASP A 187 -6.23 -19.00 11.73
CA ASP A 187 -6.77 -20.34 11.46
C ASP A 187 -8.29 -20.52 11.55
N ILE A 188 -9.05 -19.44 11.72
CA ILE A 188 -10.51 -19.47 11.77
C ILE A 188 -11.11 -18.76 10.56
N TYR A 189 -12.08 -19.38 9.91
CA TYR A 189 -12.82 -18.77 8.81
C TYR A 189 -13.85 -17.76 9.32
N VAL A 190 -13.70 -16.51 8.88
CA VAL A 190 -14.60 -15.41 9.22
C VAL A 190 -15.27 -14.91 7.94
N LYS A 191 -16.59 -14.72 7.97
CA LYS A 191 -17.33 -14.12 6.86
C LYS A 191 -17.12 -12.61 6.84
N PHE A 192 -16.86 -12.06 5.66
CA PHE A 192 -16.67 -10.63 5.46
C PHE A 192 -17.76 -10.07 4.55
N GLN A 193 -17.86 -8.77 4.61
CA GLN A 193 -18.47 -7.94 3.59
C GLN A 193 -17.39 -7.00 3.07
N SER A 194 -17.48 -6.64 1.81
CA SER A 194 -16.52 -5.75 1.16
C SER A 194 -17.21 -4.66 0.37
N MET A 195 -16.50 -3.57 0.14
CA MET A 195 -16.85 -2.57 -0.85
C MET A 195 -15.57 -1.99 -1.44
N CYS A 196 -15.66 -1.51 -2.67
CA CYS A 196 -14.61 -0.70 -3.28
C CYS A 196 -14.90 0.76 -2.99
N LEU A 197 -13.84 1.50 -2.69
CA LEU A 197 -13.90 2.89 -2.33
C LEU A 197 -12.74 3.63 -2.99
N ASN A 198 -13.03 4.26 -4.14
CA ASN A 198 -12.01 4.87 -5.00
C ASN A 198 -10.84 3.91 -5.33
N GLY A 199 -11.13 2.63 -5.55
CA GLY A 199 -10.15 1.58 -5.81
C GLY A 199 -9.50 0.95 -4.57
N ILE A 200 -9.75 1.45 -3.37
CA ILE A 200 -9.36 0.78 -2.13
C ILE A 200 -10.47 -0.20 -1.74
N ARG A 201 -10.11 -1.45 -1.48
CA ARG A 201 -11.06 -2.41 -0.93
C ARG A 201 -11.15 -2.28 0.57
N LEU A 202 -12.35 -2.06 1.10
CA LEU A 202 -12.64 -2.16 2.52
C LEU A 202 -13.25 -3.52 2.81
N LEU A 203 -12.77 -4.18 3.87
CA LEU A 203 -13.19 -5.51 4.29
C LEU A 203 -13.52 -5.50 5.78
N GLY A 204 -14.78 -5.73 6.13
CA GLY A 204 -15.22 -5.82 7.53
C GLY A 204 -15.92 -7.15 7.81
N PRO A 205 -15.84 -7.72 9.02
CA PRO A 205 -16.61 -8.91 9.37
C PRO A 205 -18.12 -8.64 9.25
N SER A 206 -18.83 -9.53 8.57
CA SER A 206 -20.28 -9.36 8.32
C SER A 206 -21.14 -9.81 9.50
N THR A 207 -20.63 -10.68 10.36
CA THR A 207 -21.37 -11.22 11.51
C THR A 207 -20.94 -10.60 12.84
N ALA A 208 -21.84 -10.59 13.83
CA ALA A 208 -21.52 -10.14 15.18
C ALA A 208 -20.39 -10.98 15.80
N GLN A 209 -20.40 -12.30 15.59
CA GLN A 209 -19.34 -13.20 16.04
C GLN A 209 -18.00 -12.86 15.38
N GLY A 210 -17.99 -12.58 14.06
CA GLY A 210 -16.78 -12.19 13.34
C GLY A 210 -16.19 -10.87 13.84
N LYS A 211 -17.05 -9.87 14.14
CA LYS A 211 -16.62 -8.60 14.72
C LYS A 211 -15.99 -8.78 16.09
N ALA A 212 -16.64 -9.55 16.97
CA ALA A 212 -16.11 -9.85 18.30
C ALA A 212 -14.80 -10.64 18.24
N PHE A 213 -14.71 -11.60 17.32
CA PHE A 213 -13.51 -12.39 17.09
C PHE A 213 -12.33 -11.50 16.66
N MET A 214 -12.51 -10.63 15.68
CA MET A 214 -11.45 -9.72 15.20
C MET A 214 -10.94 -8.80 16.31
N LEU A 215 -11.85 -8.26 17.13
CA LEU A 215 -11.47 -7.41 18.26
C LEU A 215 -10.61 -8.19 19.27
N LYS A 216 -11.04 -9.40 19.64
CA LYS A 216 -10.29 -10.26 20.56
C LYS A 216 -8.93 -10.67 20.00
N ALA A 217 -8.85 -10.98 18.70
CA ALA A 217 -7.60 -11.37 18.05
C ALA A 217 -6.53 -10.27 18.16
N LEU A 218 -6.93 -8.99 18.02
CA LEU A 218 -6.02 -7.86 18.22
C LEU A 218 -5.50 -7.71 19.66
N GLU A 219 -6.30 -8.13 20.65
CA GLU A 219 -5.97 -8.00 22.07
C GLU A 219 -5.03 -9.12 22.56
N THR A 220 -5.11 -10.32 21.97
CA THR A 220 -4.37 -11.49 22.45
C THR A 220 -3.04 -11.68 21.74
N ASP A 221 -3.09 -12.04 20.45
CA ASP A 221 -1.97 -12.66 19.72
C ASP A 221 -1.61 -11.91 18.43
N GLY A 222 -2.40 -10.90 18.07
CA GLY A 222 -2.34 -10.24 16.76
C GLY A 222 -3.21 -10.95 15.73
N ILE A 223 -3.12 -10.50 14.48
CA ILE A 223 -3.94 -10.99 13.37
C ILE A 223 -3.03 -11.48 12.26
N LYS A 224 -3.11 -12.77 11.93
CA LYS A 224 -2.66 -13.33 10.66
C LYS A 224 -3.86 -13.51 9.74
N ALA A 225 -3.92 -12.73 8.67
CA ALA A 225 -5.01 -12.72 7.71
C ALA A 225 -4.56 -13.31 6.36
N GLU A 226 -5.20 -14.41 5.97
CA GLU A 226 -5.08 -15.01 4.63
C GLU A 226 -6.24 -14.48 3.78
N LEU A 227 -6.01 -13.32 3.15
CA LEU A 227 -6.94 -12.70 2.20
C LEU A 227 -6.69 -13.23 0.78
N ASP A 228 -7.19 -12.52 -0.25
CA ASP A 228 -6.99 -12.90 -1.65
C ASP A 228 -5.53 -12.69 -2.13
N SER A 229 -4.73 -11.92 -1.38
CA SER A 229 -3.32 -11.66 -1.70
C SER A 229 -2.39 -12.57 -0.89
N GLN A 230 -1.37 -13.12 -1.55
CA GLN A 230 -0.23 -13.75 -0.90
C GLN A 230 0.98 -12.82 -0.88
N PRO A 231 1.84 -12.89 0.15
CA PRO A 231 1.75 -13.78 1.33
C PRO A 231 0.68 -13.32 2.35
N PRO A 232 0.34 -14.17 3.36
CA PRO A 232 -0.55 -13.77 4.45
C PRO A 232 -0.09 -12.48 5.11
N ILE A 233 -1.04 -11.61 5.45
CA ILE A 233 -0.74 -10.34 6.11
C ILE A 233 -0.71 -10.61 7.61
N ILE A 234 0.37 -10.21 8.27
CA ILE A 234 0.55 -10.40 9.70
C ILE A 234 0.59 -9.03 10.37
N PHE A 235 -0.36 -8.81 11.27
CA PHE A 235 -0.39 -7.72 12.21
C PHE A 235 0.01 -8.29 13.57
N PHE A 236 1.16 -7.87 14.06
CA PHE A 236 1.63 -8.31 15.37
C PHE A 236 0.74 -7.78 16.48
N LYS A 237 0.87 -8.37 17.67
CA LYS A 237 0.27 -7.81 18.87
C LYS A 237 0.79 -6.39 19.09
N THR A 238 -0.12 -5.47 19.41
CA THR A 238 0.17 -4.06 19.69
C THR A 238 -0.56 -3.63 20.95
N ASP A 239 -0.22 -2.47 21.52
CA ASP A 239 -1.02 -1.86 22.58
C ASP A 239 -2.32 -1.27 22.00
N PHE A 240 -3.24 -2.15 21.64
CA PHE A 240 -4.56 -1.78 21.14
C PHE A 240 -5.42 -1.11 22.24
N GLU A 241 -5.09 -1.31 23.53
CA GLU A 241 -5.76 -0.62 24.63
C GLU A 241 -5.57 0.90 24.56
N SER A 242 -4.38 1.35 24.15
CA SER A 242 -4.13 2.78 23.89
C SER A 242 -5.10 3.35 22.85
N VAL A 243 -5.32 2.62 21.75
CA VAL A 243 -6.24 3.01 20.67
C VAL A 243 -7.69 3.00 21.14
N LYS A 244 -8.12 1.96 21.85
CA LYS A 244 -9.48 1.89 22.41
C LYS A 244 -9.77 3.08 23.33
N ARG A 245 -8.81 3.44 24.18
CA ARG A 245 -8.93 4.58 25.09
C ARG A 245 -9.11 5.89 24.32
N GLU A 246 -8.31 6.12 23.28
CA GLU A 246 -8.42 7.33 22.47
C GLU A 246 -9.72 7.35 21.64
N LEU A 247 -10.16 6.22 21.09
CA LEU A 247 -11.46 6.11 20.40
C LEU A 247 -12.63 6.47 21.33
N ARG A 248 -12.61 6.00 22.58
CA ARG A 248 -13.68 6.28 23.55
C ARG A 248 -13.69 7.72 24.03
N LYS A 249 -12.54 8.40 24.10
CA LYS A 249 -12.49 9.84 24.42
C LYS A 249 -13.25 10.67 23.39
N THR A 250 -13.21 10.27 22.12
CA THR A 250 -13.96 10.97 21.06
C THR A 250 -15.46 10.75 21.13
N GLU A 251 -15.95 9.66 21.73
CA GLU A 251 -17.38 9.47 22.00
C GLU A 251 -17.90 10.52 22.99
N SER A 252 -17.11 10.85 24.01
CA SER A 252 -17.48 11.85 25.01
C SER A 252 -17.47 13.29 24.49
N ALA A 253 -17.03 13.51 23.25
CA ALA A 253 -16.89 14.82 22.63
C ALA A 253 -17.90 15.07 21.48
N LEU A 254 -18.69 14.07 21.12
CA LEU A 254 -19.78 14.12 20.13
C LEU A 254 -21.13 14.18 20.85
#